data_AF-A0A0R1QT78-F1
#
_entry.id   AF-A0A0R1QT78-F1
#
_cell.length_a   1.000
_cell.length_b   1.000
_cell.length_c   1.000
_cell.angle_alpha   90.00
_cell.angle_beta   90.00
_cell.angle_gamma   90.00
#
_symmetry.space_group_name_H-M   'P 1'
#
loop_
_entity.id
_entity.type
_entity.pdbx_description
1 polymer ?
#
loop_
_entity_poly.entity_id
_entity_poly.type
_entity_poly.pdbx_seq_one_letter_code
_entity_poly.pdbx_strand_id
1 'polypeptide(L)'
;MAVKPVTAEAKTTTVYVCKLSKSQRAAKAWIAQRESGGNYRARNGIYYGKYQLTISMLHGDYSKANQEKTADRYTHSRYGTWTKAKRHWLSHGWY
;
A
#
# COMPACT_ATOMS: atom_id res chain seq x y z
N MET A 1 -21.92 41.22 3.16
CA MET A 1 -21.47 40.11 4.02
C MET A 1 -21.02 38.98 3.12
N ALA A 2 -19.73 38.63 3.16
CA ALA A 2 -19.09 37.72 2.20
C ALA A 2 -19.54 36.26 2.38
N VAL A 3 -19.68 35.56 1.25
CA VAL A 3 -20.11 34.16 1.13
C VAL A 3 -18.97 33.17 1.47
N LYS A 4 -19.36 32.06 2.11
CA LYS A 4 -18.54 30.92 2.55
C LYS A 4 -17.90 30.15 1.37
N PRO A 5 -16.87 29.32 1.60
CA PRO A 5 -16.66 28.14 0.78
C PRO A 5 -16.99 26.83 1.52
N VAL A 6 -17.53 25.91 0.74
CA VAL A 6 -18.10 24.59 1.02
C VAL A 6 -17.03 23.54 1.29
N THR A 7 -17.26 22.68 2.28
CA THR A 7 -16.50 21.44 2.52
C THR A 7 -16.85 20.42 1.43
N ALA A 8 -15.93 20.16 0.50
CA ALA A 8 -16.13 19.15 -0.54
C ALA A 8 -15.73 17.76 -0.05
N GLU A 9 -16.73 16.90 0.17
CA GLU A 9 -16.55 15.46 0.41
C GLU A 9 -16.14 14.77 -0.90
N ALA A 10 -14.89 14.31 -0.97
CA ALA A 10 -14.40 13.58 -2.13
C ALA A 10 -14.89 12.11 -2.10
N LYS A 11 -16.07 11.85 -2.65
CA LYS A 11 -16.49 10.49 -3.05
C LYS A 11 -15.64 10.05 -4.24
N THR A 12 -14.65 9.19 -4.01
CA THR A 12 -13.83 8.63 -5.09
C THR A 12 -14.29 7.21 -5.40
N THR A 13 -15.15 7.10 -6.42
CA THR A 13 -15.42 5.84 -7.13
C THR A 13 -14.12 5.39 -7.79
N THR A 14 -13.36 4.51 -7.15
CA THR A 14 -12.08 4.07 -7.71
C THR A 14 -12.32 2.91 -8.65
N VAL A 15 -12.47 3.23 -9.93
CA VAL A 15 -12.33 2.26 -11.01
C VAL A 15 -10.90 1.71 -10.95
N TYR A 16 -10.77 0.44 -10.59
CA TYR A 16 -9.50 -0.28 -10.57
C TYR A 16 -8.96 -0.40 -11.99
N VAL A 17 -8.12 0.55 -12.40
CA VAL A 17 -7.32 0.46 -13.62
C VAL A 17 -5.86 0.41 -13.25
N CYS A 18 -5.29 -0.77 -13.50
CA CYS A 18 -3.89 -1.12 -13.38
C CYS A 18 -3.01 -0.16 -14.20
N LYS A 19 -2.50 0.89 -13.56
CA LYS A 19 -1.23 1.57 -13.87
C LYS A 19 -0.95 2.53 -12.72
N LEU A 20 -0.26 2.04 -11.69
CA LEU A 20 0.32 2.90 -10.67
C LEU A 20 1.11 4.01 -11.39
N SER A 21 0.82 5.26 -11.07
CA SER A 21 1.62 6.39 -11.54
C SER A 21 3.09 6.23 -11.14
N LYS A 22 4.01 6.92 -11.82
CA LYS A 22 5.45 6.87 -11.50
C LYS A 22 5.71 7.12 -10.00
N SER A 23 4.99 8.08 -9.41
CA SER A 23 5.10 8.41 -7.98
C SER A 23 4.58 7.30 -7.07
N GLN A 24 3.46 6.64 -7.42
CA GLN A 24 2.97 5.50 -6.66
C GLN A 24 3.90 4.29 -6.76
N ARG A 25 4.50 4.02 -7.94
CA ARG A 25 5.50 2.96 -8.10
C ARG A 25 6.74 3.23 -7.26
N ALA A 26 7.23 4.46 -7.27
CA ALA A 26 8.36 4.87 -6.44
C ALA A 26 8.04 4.73 -4.95
N ALA A 27 6.83 5.11 -4.52
CA ALA A 27 6.38 4.93 -3.15
C ALA A 27 6.26 3.45 -2.76
N LYS A 28 5.69 2.60 -3.64
CA LYS A 28 5.61 1.15 -3.45
C LYS A 28 6.99 0.51 -3.27
N ALA A 29 7.92 0.82 -4.17
CA ALA A 29 9.28 0.33 -4.10
C ALA A 29 9.99 0.80 -2.81
N TRP A 30 9.79 2.06 -2.42
CA TRP A 30 10.36 2.61 -1.20
C TRP A 30 9.84 1.90 0.05
N ILE A 31 8.53 1.64 0.15
CA ILE A 31 7.95 0.89 1.27
C ILE A 31 8.53 -0.53 1.29
N ALA A 32 8.51 -1.24 0.16
CA ALA A 32 9.08 -2.58 0.08
C ALA A 32 10.55 -2.66 0.54
N GLN A 33 11.35 -1.64 0.20
CA GLN A 33 12.74 -1.55 0.63
C GLN A 33 12.87 -1.39 2.15
N ARG A 34 11.96 -0.63 2.78
CA ARG A 34 11.93 -0.44 4.23
C ARG A 34 11.41 -1.66 5.00
N GLU A 35 10.38 -2.31 4.48
CA GLU A 35 9.73 -3.45 5.13
C GLU A 35 10.62 -4.70 5.13
N SER A 36 11.30 -5.00 4.03
CA SER A 36 12.02 -6.28 3.88
C SER A 36 13.32 -6.19 3.06
N GLY A 37 13.71 -4.98 2.65
CA GLY A 37 14.76 -4.81 1.64
C GLY A 37 14.35 -5.26 0.24
N GLY A 38 13.05 -5.48 -0.02
CA GLY A 38 12.55 -6.01 -1.29
C GLY A 38 12.50 -7.53 -1.39
N ASN A 39 12.73 -8.26 -0.30
CA ASN A 39 12.84 -9.72 -0.29
C ASN A 39 11.47 -10.42 -0.20
N TYR A 40 11.06 -11.09 -1.28
CA TYR A 40 9.81 -11.88 -1.34
C TYR A 40 9.75 -13.11 -0.44
N ARG A 41 10.88 -13.48 0.19
CA ARG A 41 11.01 -14.63 1.10
C ARG A 41 11.37 -14.20 2.51
N ALA A 42 11.39 -12.90 2.81
CA ALA A 42 11.58 -12.41 4.17
C ALA A 42 10.46 -12.96 5.06
N ARG A 43 10.80 -13.38 6.28
CA ARG A 43 9.82 -13.94 7.22
C ARG A 43 10.12 -13.42 8.62
N ASN A 44 9.09 -12.85 9.25
CA ASN A 44 9.17 -12.35 10.61
C ASN A 44 7.87 -12.73 11.35
N GLY A 45 7.90 -13.84 12.09
CA GLY A 45 6.72 -14.37 12.76
C GLY A 45 5.55 -14.61 11.80
N ILE A 46 4.45 -13.88 12.01
CA ILE A 46 3.23 -13.96 11.20
C ILE A 46 3.33 -13.20 9.86
N TYR A 47 4.38 -12.42 9.65
CA TYR A 47 4.57 -11.60 8.46
C TYR A 47 5.47 -12.29 7.44
N TYR A 48 5.11 -12.17 6.17
CA TYR A 48 5.81 -12.80 5.06
C TYR A 48 5.99 -11.87 3.86
N GLY A 49 7.17 -11.99 3.26
CA GLY A 49 7.48 -11.50 1.94
C GLY A 49 7.80 -10.02 1.86
N LYS A 50 7.77 -9.51 0.64
CA LYS A 50 8.35 -8.21 0.27
C LYS A 50 7.71 -7.03 1.01
N TYR A 51 6.42 -7.13 1.30
CA TYR A 51 5.61 -6.09 1.94
C TYR A 51 5.25 -6.44 3.38
N GLN A 52 5.89 -7.48 3.95
CA GLN A 52 5.62 -7.98 5.30
C GLN A 52 4.11 -8.16 5.56
N LEU A 53 3.41 -8.82 4.63
CA LEU A 53 1.98 -9.09 4.75
C LEU A 53 1.75 -10.23 5.74
N THR A 54 0.67 -10.18 6.52
CA THR A 54 0.30 -11.31 7.38
C THR A 54 0.05 -12.54 6.52
N ILE A 55 0.55 -13.70 6.94
CA ILE A 55 0.41 -14.99 6.25
C ILE A 55 -1.04 -15.27 5.86
N SER A 56 -2.01 -14.92 6.71
CA SER A 56 -3.43 -15.06 6.44
C SER A 56 -3.89 -14.32 5.18
N MET A 57 -3.34 -13.14 4.89
CA MET A 57 -3.69 -12.34 3.71
C MET A 57 -3.21 -12.98 2.40
N LEU A 58 -2.22 -13.87 2.49
CA LEU A 58 -1.68 -14.58 1.33
C LEU A 58 -2.48 -15.84 1.00
N HIS A 59 -3.38 -16.29 1.90
CA HIS A 59 -4.22 -17.48 1.71
C HIS A 59 -3.42 -18.74 1.28
N GLY A 60 -2.18 -18.87 1.77
CA GLY A 60 -1.27 -19.97 1.40
C GLY A 60 -0.51 -19.79 0.08
N ASP A 61 -0.82 -18.78 -0.72
CA ASP A 61 -0.08 -18.44 -1.94
C ASP A 61 0.98 -17.39 -1.67
N TYR A 62 2.23 -17.84 -1.49
CA TYR A 62 3.39 -16.99 -1.24
C TYR A 62 4.08 -16.48 -2.51
N SER A 63 3.48 -16.68 -3.69
CA SER A 63 4.06 -16.25 -4.96
C SER A 63 4.29 -14.73 -4.99
N LYS A 64 5.28 -14.29 -5.77
CA LYS A 64 5.57 -12.86 -5.96
C LYS A 64 4.35 -12.11 -6.50
N ALA A 65 3.60 -12.73 -7.42
CA ALA A 65 2.41 -12.15 -8.02
C ALA A 65 1.30 -11.94 -6.98
N ASN A 66 1.03 -12.93 -6.13
CA ASN A 66 0.03 -12.79 -5.08
C ASN A 66 0.45 -11.75 -4.03
N GLN A 67 1.73 -11.71 -3.64
CA GLN A 67 2.24 -10.67 -2.74
C GLN A 67 2.05 -9.26 -3.32
N GLU A 68 2.39 -9.03 -4.59
CA GLU A 68 2.22 -7.73 -5.25
C GLU A 68 0.73 -7.32 -5.31
N LYS A 69 -0.15 -8.26 -5.69
CA LYS A 69 -1.60 -8.04 -5.78
C LYS A 69 -2.23 -7.78 -4.41
N THR A 70 -1.87 -8.58 -3.41
CA THR A 70 -2.39 -8.45 -2.04
C THR A 70 -1.90 -7.15 -1.41
N ALA A 71 -0.64 -6.78 -1.59
CA ALA A 71 -0.11 -5.50 -1.12
C ALA A 71 -0.78 -4.30 -1.81
N ASP A 72 -1.06 -4.38 -3.11
CA ASP A 72 -1.80 -3.33 -3.83
C ASP A 72 -3.22 -3.19 -3.27
N ARG A 73 -3.93 -4.31 -3.09
CA ARG A 73 -5.29 -4.33 -2.52
C ARG A 73 -5.30 -3.79 -1.08
N TYR A 74 -4.39 -4.26 -0.24
CA TYR A 74 -4.25 -3.81 1.14
C TYR A 74 -3.96 -2.30 1.20
N THR A 75 -2.97 -1.84 0.43
CA THR A 75 -2.64 -0.41 0.35
C THR A 75 -3.82 0.42 -0.10
N HIS A 76 -4.51 -0.04 -1.13
CA HIS A 76 -5.63 0.68 -1.69
C HIS A 76 -6.78 0.76 -0.69
N SER A 77 -7.11 -0.35 -0.02
CA SER A 77 -8.17 -0.38 0.98
C SER A 77 -7.85 0.45 2.23
N ARG A 78 -6.60 0.45 2.70
CA ARG A 78 -6.20 1.10 3.94
C ARG A 78 -5.80 2.56 3.77
N TYR A 79 -5.04 2.84 2.71
CA TYR A 79 -4.41 4.14 2.47
C TYR A 79 -4.93 4.83 1.20
N GLY A 80 -5.66 4.14 0.32
CA GLY A 80 -6.07 4.64 -0.98
C GLY A 80 -4.95 4.59 -2.02
N THR A 81 -3.77 5.14 -1.74
CA THR A 81 -2.63 5.10 -2.66
C THR A 81 -1.31 4.81 -1.95
N TRP A 82 -0.35 4.26 -2.69
CA TRP A 82 1.02 4.05 -2.21
C TRP A 82 1.70 5.34 -1.75
N THR A 83 1.39 6.49 -2.34
CA THR A 83 1.92 7.79 -1.88
C THR A 83 1.35 8.19 -0.52
N LYS A 84 0.07 7.90 -0.25
CA LYS A 84 -0.52 8.08 1.10
C LYS A 84 0.07 7.08 2.09
N ALA A 85 0.25 5.82 1.71
CA ALA A 85 0.90 4.80 2.53
C ALA A 85 2.32 5.20 2.93
N LYS A 86 3.10 5.73 1.98
CA LYS A 86 4.45 6.24 2.28
C LYS A 86 4.43 7.39 3.28
N ARG A 87 3.48 8.34 3.16
CA ARG A 87 3.32 9.41 4.17
C ARG A 87 2.95 8.85 5.53
N HIS A 88 2.07 7.86 5.58
CA HIS A 88 1.71 7.19 6.83
C HIS A 88 2.95 6.58 7.50
N TRP A 89 3.75 5.83 6.73
CA TRP A 89 5.01 5.26 7.20
C TRP A 89 5.98 6.33 7.71
N LEU A 90 6.16 7.44 6.97
CA LEU A 90 7.03 8.54 7.42
C LEU A 90 6.58 9.17 8.74
N SER A 91 5.29 9.12 9.05
CA SER A 91 4.73 9.69 10.28
C SER A 91 4.70 8.70 11.46
N HIS A 92 4.56 7.39 11.19
CA HIS A 92 4.33 6.38 12.25
C HIS A 92 5.42 5.32 12.35
N GLY A 93 6.26 5.16 11.31
CA GLY A 93 7.32 4.16 11.24
C GLY A 93 6.87 2.76 10.84
N TRP A 94 5.62 2.57 10.40
CA TRP A 94 5.08 1.26 9.99
C TRP A 94 4.13 1.35 8.80
N TYR A 95 3.86 0.20 8.16
CA TYR A 95 2.98 0.02 7.01
C TYR A 95 1.88 -1.02 7.28
#